data_AF-A0A5N7D6J8-F1
#
_entry.id   AF-A0A5N7D6J8-F1
#
_cell.length_a   1.000
_cell.length_b   1.000
_cell.length_c   1.000
_cell.angle_alpha   90.00
_cell.angle_beta   90.00
_cell.angle_gamma   90.00
#
_symmetry.space_group_name_H-M   'P 1'
#
loop_
_entity.id
_entity.type
_entity.pdbx_description
1 polymer ?
#
loop_
_entity_poly.entity_id
_entity_poly.type
_entity_poly.pdbx_seq_one_letter_code
_entity_poly.pdbx_strand_id
1 'polypeptide(L)'
;MITFGKDYPATPPSVRALTTNKGRCRFNPNIYASGKVCFTWRGEPGEEWSSAQGLESILISIQSLLSNNPYENEPGYNKAHSDTAQDNEWKDMLTELSLYAKIRHENLRIAVIEPLELSLGILPNGSAKIIAERASEGDEADEEDQKLSENDKPVVDKFADLRKRRFLWYFGSYIQTIDTADSDISRKRRFQRMPFESQGNTMDGHFDYPELRRRMVLLREKIICETHNWLFEGIGVKEQDLGIASNLQRQYEHIVEDLKRQRNFAVDLELVDTSPFLWAFTYFGRPMSHLDGGIFKFKIYISPRFPEEQPRVFVETPIFHIRVSREGVLCYFPRRTDEMRYHIEAIVAALEEESPPYDPRTTVHPEATKLFWGSPEDRKRYHRALRRSVEKSAE
;
A
#
# COMPACT_ATOMS: atom_id res chain seq x y z
N MET A 1 5.68 -16.64 0.32
CA MET A 1 5.76 -17.76 -0.64
C MET A 1 4.92 -18.90 -0.10
N ILE A 2 4.01 -19.42 -0.91
CA ILE A 2 3.15 -20.54 -0.56
C ILE A 2 3.38 -21.63 -1.60
N THR A 3 3.69 -22.84 -1.14
CA THR A 3 3.99 -23.99 -2.00
C THR A 3 3.03 -25.12 -1.70
N PHE A 4 2.24 -25.52 -2.70
CA PHE A 4 1.30 -26.64 -2.60
C PHE A 4 2.03 -27.94 -2.92
N GLY A 5 2.00 -28.89 -1.98
CA GLY A 5 2.58 -30.22 -2.19
C GLY A 5 1.70 -31.10 -3.09
N LYS A 6 2.24 -32.26 -3.50
CA LYS A 6 1.51 -33.23 -4.34
C LYS A 6 0.25 -33.77 -3.65
N ASP A 7 0.27 -33.82 -2.32
CA ASP A 7 -0.83 -34.36 -1.50
C ASP A 7 -1.80 -33.27 -1.02
N TYR A 8 -1.73 -32.04 -1.56
CA TYR A 8 -2.74 -31.02 -1.28
C TYR A 8 -4.09 -31.41 -1.92
N PRO A 9 -5.24 -31.31 -1.20
CA PRO A 9 -5.44 -30.68 0.10
C PRO A 9 -5.43 -31.63 1.31
N ALA A 10 -5.02 -32.90 1.15
CA ALA A 10 -4.90 -33.83 2.28
C ALA A 10 -3.83 -33.36 3.30
N THR A 11 -2.75 -32.72 2.81
CA THR A 11 -1.73 -32.07 3.64
C THR A 11 -1.73 -30.54 3.45
N PRO A 12 -1.40 -29.74 4.48
CA PRO A 12 -1.33 -28.29 4.35
C PRO A 12 -0.19 -27.86 3.40
N PRO A 13 -0.33 -26.73 2.69
CA PRO A 13 0.77 -26.17 1.92
C PRO A 13 1.87 -25.61 2.84
N SER A 14 3.09 -25.52 2.31
CA SER A 14 4.20 -24.87 3.00
C SER A 14 4.13 -23.35 2.83
N VAL A 15 4.28 -22.61 3.93
CA VAL A 15 4.25 -21.14 3.94
C VAL A 15 5.57 -20.59 4.46
N ARG A 16 6.17 -19.67 3.69
CA ARG A 16 7.39 -18.94 4.06
C ARG A 16 7.23 -17.43 3.85
N ALA A 17 7.42 -16.65 4.90
CA ALA A 17 7.55 -15.20 4.82
C ALA A 17 8.87 -14.82 4.15
N LEU A 18 8.82 -13.88 3.20
CA LEU A 18 9.99 -13.42 2.44
C LEU A 18 10.54 -12.10 2.98
N THR A 19 9.66 -11.25 3.51
CA THR A 19 9.99 -9.98 4.16
C THR A 19 10.54 -10.26 5.54
N THR A 20 11.84 -10.60 5.65
CA THR A 20 12.49 -10.94 6.93
C THR A 20 13.86 -10.30 7.12
N ASN A 21 14.21 -9.33 6.26
CA ASN A 21 15.52 -8.67 6.27
C ASN A 21 16.68 -9.69 6.23
N LYS A 22 16.56 -10.69 5.35
CA LYS A 22 17.54 -11.78 5.18
C LYS A 22 17.77 -12.58 6.46
N GLY A 23 16.71 -12.95 7.18
CA GLY A 23 16.86 -13.75 8.39
C GLY A 23 17.03 -12.96 9.69
N ARG A 24 16.88 -11.63 9.67
CA ARG A 24 17.26 -10.75 10.79
C ARG A 24 16.09 -10.03 11.45
N CYS A 25 14.88 -10.16 10.92
CA CYS A 25 13.71 -9.47 11.42
C CYS A 25 12.58 -10.46 11.72
N ARG A 26 12.24 -10.58 13.01
CA ARG A 26 11.09 -11.37 13.51
C ARG A 26 9.88 -10.46 13.66
N PHE A 27 9.00 -10.42 12.67
CA PHE A 27 7.84 -9.50 12.65
C PHE A 27 6.72 -9.86 13.62
N ASN A 28 6.63 -11.12 14.04
CA ASN A 28 5.59 -11.60 14.92
C ASN A 28 6.09 -12.84 15.67
N PRO A 29 5.55 -13.18 16.86
CA PRO A 29 5.90 -14.43 17.52
C PRO A 29 5.76 -15.66 16.62
N ASN A 30 4.74 -15.65 15.76
CA ASN A 30 4.41 -16.72 14.82
C ASN A 30 5.02 -16.54 13.41
N ILE A 31 5.79 -15.46 13.19
CA ILE A 31 6.51 -15.19 11.94
C ILE A 31 8.00 -14.99 12.27
N TYR A 32 8.75 -16.08 12.14
CA TYR A 32 10.13 -16.19 12.58
C TYR A 32 11.06 -15.38 11.66
N ALA A 33 12.23 -14.99 12.20
CA ALA A 33 13.24 -14.31 11.40
C ALA A 33 13.69 -15.13 10.18
N SER A 34 13.72 -16.46 10.29
CA SER A 34 14.01 -17.39 9.18
C SER A 34 12.94 -17.40 8.06
N GLY A 35 11.79 -16.78 8.29
CA GLY A 35 10.65 -16.80 7.39
C GLY A 35 9.67 -17.95 7.65
N LYS A 36 9.93 -18.83 8.62
CA LYS A 36 8.97 -19.84 9.03
C LYS A 36 7.72 -19.18 9.62
N VAL A 37 6.54 -19.58 9.13
CA VAL A 37 5.24 -19.16 9.67
C VAL A 37 4.67 -20.34 10.47
N CYS A 38 4.30 -20.09 11.72
CA CYS A 38 3.67 -21.08 12.59
C CYS A 38 2.15 -20.83 12.62
N PHE A 39 1.38 -21.86 12.27
CA PHE A 39 -0.07 -21.89 12.41
C PHE A 39 -0.46 -22.74 13.62
N THR A 40 -1.67 -22.54 14.13
CA THR A 40 -2.29 -23.37 15.17
C THR A 40 -2.65 -24.79 14.69
N TRP A 41 -2.34 -25.15 13.44
CA TRP A 41 -2.57 -26.49 12.86
C TRP A 41 -1.86 -27.66 13.56
N ARG A 42 -1.10 -27.39 14.62
CA ARG A 42 -0.45 -28.39 15.49
C ARG A 42 -0.96 -28.32 16.95
N GLY A 43 -2.04 -27.58 17.18
CA GLY A 43 -2.59 -27.24 18.49
C GLY A 43 -3.65 -28.23 18.95
N GLU A 44 -4.74 -27.70 19.50
CA GLU A 44 -5.81 -28.49 20.11
C GLU A 44 -6.67 -29.22 19.06
N PRO A 45 -7.34 -30.33 19.43
CA PRO A 45 -8.30 -31.02 18.57
C PRO A 45 -9.35 -30.04 18.01
N GLY A 46 -9.39 -29.86 16.69
CA GLY A 46 -10.25 -28.89 16.00
C GLY A 46 -9.50 -27.71 15.35
N GLU A 47 -8.23 -27.49 15.71
CA GLU A 47 -7.38 -26.47 15.08
C GLU A 47 -6.49 -27.04 13.97
N GLU A 48 -6.46 -28.36 13.82
CA GLU A 48 -5.66 -29.08 12.82
C GLU A 48 -6.05 -28.72 11.38
N TRP A 49 -5.08 -28.89 10.48
CA TRP A 49 -5.35 -28.76 9.04
C TRP A 49 -6.45 -29.75 8.61
N SER A 50 -7.39 -29.25 7.81
CA SER A 50 -8.37 -30.11 7.13
C SER A 50 -8.47 -29.71 5.66
N SER A 51 -8.84 -30.66 4.80
CA SER A 51 -9.02 -30.42 3.37
C SER A 51 -10.19 -29.46 3.05
N ALA A 52 -10.98 -29.07 4.05
CA ALA A 52 -11.97 -28.01 3.93
C ALA A 52 -11.33 -26.61 3.90
N GLN A 53 -10.08 -26.47 4.36
CA GLN A 53 -9.34 -25.22 4.33
C GLN A 53 -8.72 -24.99 2.95
N GLY A 54 -8.83 -23.75 2.47
CA GLY A 54 -8.28 -23.28 1.19
C GLY A 54 -7.26 -22.16 1.34
N LEU A 55 -6.68 -21.71 0.23
CA LEU A 55 -5.72 -20.59 0.21
C LEU A 55 -6.26 -19.34 0.92
N GLU A 56 -7.54 -19.01 0.74
CA GLU A 56 -8.17 -17.86 1.39
C GLU A 56 -8.09 -17.95 2.92
N SER A 57 -8.46 -19.09 3.50
CA SER A 57 -8.39 -19.30 4.95
C SER A 57 -6.95 -19.16 5.48
N ILE A 58 -5.97 -19.65 4.72
CA ILE A 58 -4.55 -19.52 5.07
C ILE A 58 -4.12 -18.05 5.09
N LEU A 59 -4.51 -17.28 4.06
CA LEU A 59 -4.18 -15.86 3.97
C LEU A 59 -4.84 -15.05 5.09
N ILE A 60 -6.09 -15.37 5.45
CA ILE A 60 -6.79 -14.77 6.59
C ILE A 60 -6.06 -15.12 7.89
N SER A 61 -5.65 -16.38 8.10
CA SER A 61 -4.87 -16.78 9.28
C SER A 61 -3.53 -16.04 9.38
N ILE A 62 -2.82 -15.83 8.26
CA ILE A 62 -1.58 -15.03 8.27
C ILE A 62 -1.89 -13.58 8.65
N GLN A 63 -2.96 -13.00 8.12
CA GLN A 63 -3.36 -11.64 8.43
C GLN A 63 -3.74 -11.49 9.91
N SER A 64 -4.45 -12.46 10.50
CA SER A 64 -4.86 -12.40 11.91
C SER A 64 -3.68 -12.47 12.88
N LEU A 65 -2.55 -13.04 12.46
CA LEU A 65 -1.31 -12.98 13.26
C LEU A 65 -0.78 -11.54 13.40
N LEU A 66 -1.07 -10.65 12.45
CA LEU A 66 -0.61 -9.25 12.43
C LEU A 66 -1.56 -8.35 13.24
N SER A 67 -1.76 -8.69 14.51
CA SER A 67 -2.67 -7.98 15.43
C SER A 67 -2.08 -6.64 15.92
N ASN A 68 -2.93 -5.82 16.56
CA ASN A 68 -2.53 -4.55 17.17
C ASN A 68 -1.58 -4.75 18.36
N ASN A 69 -1.65 -5.90 19.04
CA ASN A 69 -0.75 -6.28 20.11
C ASN A 69 -0.08 -7.64 19.78
N PRO A 70 1.06 -7.63 19.07
CA PRO A 70 1.71 -8.87 18.67
C PRO A 70 2.26 -9.68 19.85
N TYR A 71 2.40 -9.10 21.04
CA TYR A 71 2.88 -9.82 22.23
C TYR A 71 1.88 -10.87 22.72
N GLU A 72 0.58 -10.66 22.50
CA GLU A 72 -0.49 -11.60 22.86
C GLU A 72 -0.32 -12.96 22.16
N ASN A 73 0.40 -12.99 21.04
CA ASN A 73 0.68 -14.20 20.29
C ASN A 73 1.85 -15.01 20.87
N GLU A 74 2.56 -14.53 21.90
CA GLU A 74 3.64 -15.29 22.52
C GLU A 74 3.10 -16.48 23.34
N PRO A 75 3.72 -17.68 23.23
CA PRO A 75 3.32 -18.83 24.04
C PRO A 75 3.42 -18.53 25.54
N GLY A 76 2.32 -18.71 26.26
CA GLY A 76 2.27 -18.50 27.72
C GLY A 76 1.78 -17.13 28.16
N TYR A 77 1.47 -16.20 27.24
CA TYR A 77 0.90 -14.88 27.55
C TYR A 77 -0.30 -14.97 28.52
N ASN A 78 -1.28 -15.84 28.22
CA ASN A 78 -2.47 -16.00 29.05
C ASN A 78 -2.20 -16.58 30.46
N LYS A 79 -1.09 -17.30 30.66
CA LYS A 79 -0.72 -17.89 31.96
C LYS A 79 0.11 -16.91 32.80
N ALA A 80 0.87 -16.02 32.15
CA ALA A 80 1.61 -14.97 32.83
C ALA A 80 0.64 -14.03 33.56
N HIS A 81 -0.45 -13.60 32.91
CA HIS A 81 -1.43 -12.67 33.49
C HIS A 81 -2.28 -13.23 34.64
N SER A 82 -2.38 -14.56 34.81
CA SER A 82 -3.17 -15.16 35.89
C SER A 82 -2.43 -15.27 37.22
N ASP A 83 -1.10 -15.24 37.22
CA ASP A 83 -0.25 -15.54 38.39
C ASP A 83 0.56 -14.32 38.90
N THR A 84 0.31 -13.11 38.37
CA THR A 84 1.20 -11.97 38.60
C THR A 84 0.86 -11.10 39.81
N ALA A 85 1.85 -10.95 40.71
CA ALA A 85 1.94 -9.83 41.64
C ALA A 85 2.19 -8.51 40.89
N GLN A 86 1.79 -7.38 41.49
CA GLN A 86 1.74 -6.05 40.87
C GLN A 86 3.05 -5.55 40.23
N ASP A 87 4.22 -6.04 40.66
CA ASP A 87 5.54 -5.70 40.09
C ASP A 87 5.83 -6.37 38.72
N ASN A 88 5.12 -7.44 38.37
CA ASN A 88 5.31 -8.14 37.09
C ASN A 88 4.46 -7.52 35.98
N GLU A 89 3.27 -6.97 36.30
CA GLU A 89 2.39 -6.31 35.32
C GLU A 89 3.07 -5.13 34.60
N TRP A 90 3.79 -4.28 35.36
CA TRP A 90 4.51 -3.14 34.78
C TRP A 90 5.65 -3.56 33.85
N LYS A 91 6.33 -4.68 34.14
CA LYS A 91 7.41 -5.20 33.28
C LYS A 91 6.86 -5.79 31.98
N ASP A 92 5.74 -6.48 32.06
CA ASP A 92 5.06 -7.03 30.87
C ASP A 92 4.58 -5.89 29.97
N MET A 93 3.93 -4.87 30.54
CA MET A 93 3.52 -3.67 29.80
C MET A 93 4.71 -2.97 29.11
N LEU A 94 5.84 -2.80 29.80
CA LEU A 94 7.04 -2.20 29.21
C LEU A 94 7.63 -3.06 28.07
N THR A 95 7.56 -4.39 28.21
CA THR A 95 8.02 -5.35 27.21
C THR A 95 7.13 -5.29 25.96
N GLU A 96 5.81 -5.25 26.14
CA GLU A 96 4.80 -5.07 25.09
C GLU A 96 5.05 -3.79 24.29
N LEU A 97 5.17 -2.65 24.97
CA LEU A 97 5.41 -1.36 24.34
C LEU A 97 6.73 -1.35 23.56
N SER A 98 7.77 -1.98 24.11
CA SER A 98 9.08 -2.06 23.48
C SER A 98 9.07 -2.96 22.24
N LEU A 99 8.37 -4.10 22.28
CA LEU A 99 8.16 -4.98 21.13
C LEU A 99 7.40 -4.25 20.02
N TYR A 100 6.28 -3.62 20.38
CA TYR A 100 5.45 -2.86 19.45
C TYR A 100 6.25 -1.74 18.78
N ALA A 101 7.06 -0.99 19.53
CA ALA A 101 7.91 0.05 18.99
C ALA A 101 8.92 -0.49 17.96
N LYS A 102 9.60 -1.60 18.25
CA LYS A 102 10.53 -2.23 17.30
C LYS A 102 9.82 -2.70 16.02
N ILE A 103 8.74 -3.45 16.17
CA ILE A 103 7.97 -3.99 15.05
C ILE A 103 7.44 -2.86 14.18
N ARG A 104 6.96 -1.77 14.77
CA ARG A 104 6.52 -0.57 14.04
C ARG A 104 7.67 0.03 13.20
N HIS A 105 8.83 0.24 13.81
CA HIS A 105 10.00 0.77 13.12
C HIS A 105 10.44 -0.13 11.95
N GLU A 106 10.56 -1.43 12.21
CA GLU A 106 11.01 -2.41 11.22
C GLU A 106 9.97 -2.66 10.12
N ASN A 107 8.67 -2.54 10.41
CA ASN A 107 7.62 -2.56 9.38
C ASN A 107 7.75 -1.38 8.41
N LEU A 108 7.91 -0.16 8.93
CA LEU A 108 8.13 1.01 8.07
C LEU A 108 9.39 0.83 7.21
N ARG A 109 10.48 0.37 7.83
CA ARG A 109 11.78 0.23 7.15
C ARG A 109 11.80 -0.89 6.10
N ILE A 110 11.39 -2.11 6.47
CA ILE A 110 11.57 -3.32 5.65
C ILE A 110 10.32 -3.68 4.86
N ALA A 111 9.11 -3.48 5.41
CA ALA A 111 7.88 -3.89 4.73
C ALA A 111 7.33 -2.79 3.80
N VAL A 112 7.61 -1.52 4.11
CA VAL A 112 7.15 -0.36 3.31
C VAL A 112 8.27 0.21 2.45
N ILE A 113 9.36 0.71 3.06
CA ILE A 113 10.39 1.48 2.36
C ILE A 113 11.24 0.60 1.44
N GLU A 114 11.88 -0.46 1.94
CA GLU A 114 12.81 -1.29 1.15
C GLU A 114 12.20 -1.87 -0.15
N PRO A 115 10.97 -2.42 -0.18
CA PRO A 115 10.38 -2.95 -1.41
C PRO A 115 10.11 -1.86 -2.46
N LEU A 116 9.82 -0.64 -2.01
CA LEU A 116 9.61 0.50 -2.90
C LEU A 116 10.94 1.02 -3.46
N GLU A 117 11.97 1.13 -2.62
CA GLU A 117 13.33 1.46 -3.03
C GLU A 117 13.84 0.48 -4.09
N LEU A 118 13.65 -0.83 -3.86
CA LEU A 118 13.98 -1.86 -4.83
C LEU A 118 13.22 -1.68 -6.15
N SER A 119 11.91 -1.42 -6.09
CA SER A 119 11.09 -1.23 -7.29
C SER A 119 11.39 0.04 -8.09
N LEU A 120 12.00 1.05 -7.45
CA LEU A 120 12.40 2.30 -8.06
C LEU A 120 13.90 2.33 -8.41
N GLY A 121 14.66 1.27 -8.07
CA GLY A 121 16.10 1.22 -8.24
C GLY A 121 16.86 2.27 -7.43
N ILE A 122 16.36 2.63 -6.23
CA ILE A 122 16.96 3.65 -5.37
C ILE A 122 17.69 2.97 -4.20
N LEU A 123 18.87 3.47 -3.84
CA LEU A 123 19.59 3.07 -2.64
C LEU A 123 19.14 3.91 -1.43
N PRO A 124 19.30 3.44 -0.18
CA PRO A 124 18.83 4.18 1.00
C PRO A 124 19.39 5.60 1.11
N ASN A 125 20.61 5.85 0.64
CA ASN A 125 21.24 7.18 0.57
C ASN A 125 20.60 8.13 -0.46
N GLY A 126 19.67 7.64 -1.29
CA GLY A 126 18.98 8.37 -2.35
C GLY A 126 19.66 8.32 -3.72
N SER A 127 20.81 7.66 -3.86
CA SER A 127 21.43 7.46 -5.19
C SER A 127 20.69 6.39 -5.98
N ALA A 128 20.60 6.56 -7.30
CA ALA A 128 20.14 5.50 -8.18
C ALA A 128 21.13 4.34 -8.16
N LYS A 129 20.62 3.11 -8.04
CA LYS A 129 21.41 1.91 -8.25
C LYS A 129 21.73 1.86 -9.74
N ILE A 130 23.00 2.02 -10.09
CA ILE A 130 23.46 1.78 -11.46
C ILE A 130 23.18 0.30 -11.75
N ILE A 131 22.11 0.03 -12.48
CA ILE A 131 21.92 -1.27 -13.11
C ILE A 131 22.93 -1.26 -14.24
N ALA A 132 24.06 -1.93 -14.05
CA ALA A 132 24.96 -2.24 -15.15
C ALA A 132 24.19 -3.15 -16.10
N GLU A 133 23.59 -2.57 -17.13
CA GLU A 133 23.23 -3.29 -18.35
C GLU A 133 24.55 -3.81 -18.94
N ARG A 134 24.95 -5.03 -18.56
CA ARG A 134 25.88 -5.81 -19.36
C ARG A 134 25.08 -6.42 -20.50
N ALA A 135 24.82 -5.61 -21.51
CA ALA A 135 24.49 -6.07 -22.84
C ALA A 135 25.26 -5.19 -23.83
N SER A 136 26.10 -5.84 -24.65
CA SER A 136 26.97 -5.29 -25.72
C SER A 136 28.24 -4.60 -25.18
N GLU A 137 29.48 -4.86 -25.62
CA GLU A 137 30.03 -5.51 -26.83
C GLU A 137 31.44 -6.06 -26.52
N GLY A 138 31.84 -7.14 -27.21
CA GLY A 138 33.25 -7.48 -27.47
C GLY A 138 33.96 -8.34 -26.43
N ASP A 139 33.95 -9.66 -26.63
CA ASP A 139 35.19 -10.42 -26.83
C ASP A 139 34.86 -11.85 -27.30
N GLU A 140 35.41 -12.20 -28.46
CA GLU A 140 35.44 -13.54 -29.00
C GLU A 140 36.34 -14.42 -28.12
N ALA A 141 35.78 -15.42 -27.44
CA ALA A 141 36.39 -16.72 -27.20
C ALA A 141 35.51 -17.61 -26.30
N ASP A 142 35.45 -18.89 -26.67
CA ASP A 142 35.07 -20.07 -25.90
C ASP A 142 33.57 -20.43 -25.81
N GLU A 143 33.15 -21.21 -26.82
CA GLU A 143 31.99 -22.11 -26.78
C GLU A 143 32.23 -23.27 -25.80
N GLU A 144 31.85 -23.15 -24.53
CA GLU A 144 31.49 -24.32 -23.71
C GLU A 144 30.34 -24.00 -22.73
N ASP A 145 29.17 -24.59 -23.02
CA ASP A 145 28.06 -24.94 -22.12
C ASP A 145 27.94 -24.17 -20.77
N GLN A 146 27.32 -22.99 -20.81
CA GLN A 146 26.59 -22.45 -19.65
C GLN A 146 25.11 -22.33 -19.98
N LYS A 147 24.36 -23.42 -19.75
CA LYS A 147 22.92 -23.35 -19.53
C LYS A 147 22.66 -22.48 -18.30
N LEU A 148 22.39 -21.20 -18.52
CA LEU A 148 21.81 -20.29 -17.54
C LEU A 148 20.58 -20.96 -16.92
N SER A 149 20.59 -21.14 -15.60
CA SER A 149 19.46 -21.72 -14.87
C SER A 149 18.22 -20.84 -15.06
N GLU A 150 17.04 -21.44 -15.24
CA GLU A 150 15.76 -20.71 -15.37
C GLU A 150 15.43 -19.83 -14.13
N ASN A 151 16.19 -19.95 -13.03
CA ASN A 151 16.01 -19.22 -11.78
C ASN A 151 16.56 -17.78 -11.79
N ASP A 152 17.34 -17.38 -12.80
CA ASP A 152 17.92 -16.02 -12.89
C ASP A 152 17.10 -15.04 -13.75
N LYS A 153 15.89 -15.42 -14.18
CA LYS A 153 14.94 -14.42 -14.71
C LYS A 153 14.60 -13.45 -13.58
N PRO A 154 14.80 -12.12 -13.75
CA PRO A 154 14.39 -11.16 -12.75
C PRO A 154 12.90 -11.35 -12.51
N VAL A 155 12.53 -11.70 -11.28
CA VAL A 155 11.13 -11.82 -10.89
C VAL A 155 10.49 -10.46 -11.12
N VAL A 156 9.72 -10.32 -12.20
CA VAL A 156 8.92 -9.12 -12.45
C VAL A 156 8.02 -8.97 -11.23
N ASP A 157 8.26 -7.91 -10.46
CA ASP A 157 7.55 -7.68 -9.23
C ASP A 157 6.13 -7.21 -9.54
N LYS A 158 5.23 -8.18 -9.68
CA LYS A 158 3.81 -7.98 -10.02
C LYS A 158 3.06 -7.07 -9.04
N PHE A 159 3.64 -6.79 -7.87
CA PHE A 159 3.05 -5.95 -6.83
C PHE A 159 3.72 -4.58 -6.71
N ALA A 160 4.70 -4.27 -7.56
CA ALA A 160 5.42 -2.99 -7.52
C ALA A 160 4.47 -1.79 -7.65
N ASP A 161 3.64 -1.75 -8.71
CA ASP A 161 2.69 -0.65 -8.90
C ASP A 161 1.65 -0.59 -7.77
N LEU A 162 1.12 -1.75 -7.36
CA LEU A 162 0.17 -1.82 -6.24
C LEU A 162 0.76 -1.19 -4.97
N ARG A 163 2.02 -1.49 -4.64
CA ARG A 163 2.69 -0.88 -3.49
C ARG A 163 2.91 0.61 -3.68
N LYS A 164 3.32 1.08 -4.87
CA LYS A 164 3.48 2.52 -5.15
C LYS A 164 2.15 3.29 -4.95
N ARG A 165 1.03 2.75 -5.45
CA ARG A 165 -0.30 3.37 -5.26
C ARG A 165 -0.73 3.39 -3.79
N ARG A 166 -0.65 2.24 -3.11
CA ARG A 166 -1.00 2.13 -1.68
C ARG A 166 -0.11 3.02 -0.81
N PHE A 167 1.15 3.18 -1.19
CA PHE A 167 2.08 4.06 -0.52
C PHE A 167 1.62 5.52 -0.58
N LEU A 168 1.22 6.02 -1.76
CA LEU A 168 0.67 7.36 -1.90
C LEU A 168 -0.62 7.56 -1.08
N TRP A 169 -1.45 6.51 -0.98
CA TRP A 169 -2.67 6.53 -0.18
C TRP A 169 -2.40 6.65 1.32
N TYR A 170 -1.43 5.89 1.83
CA TYR A 170 -1.13 5.83 3.27
C TYR A 170 0.02 6.74 3.70
N PHE A 171 0.59 7.54 2.80
CA PHE A 171 1.73 8.42 3.07
C PHE A 171 1.52 9.28 4.33
N GLY A 172 0.36 9.92 4.45
CA GLY A 172 0.02 10.74 5.62
C GLY A 172 0.03 9.94 6.93
N SER A 173 -0.50 8.71 6.91
CA SER A 173 -0.51 7.80 8.05
C SER A 173 0.92 7.38 8.45
N TYR A 174 1.78 7.09 7.48
CA TYR A 174 3.18 6.75 7.75
C TYR A 174 3.94 7.91 8.38
N ILE A 175 3.78 9.11 7.83
CA ILE A 175 4.40 10.33 8.35
C ILE A 175 3.92 10.63 9.78
N GLN A 176 2.62 10.59 10.04
CA GLN A 176 2.07 10.78 11.39
C GLN A 176 2.61 9.76 12.39
N THR A 177 2.74 8.50 11.96
CA THR A 177 3.30 7.41 12.78
C THR A 177 4.77 7.67 13.13
N ILE A 178 5.55 8.16 12.17
CA ILE A 178 6.96 8.53 12.37
C ILE A 178 7.06 9.71 13.34
N ASP A 179 6.29 10.78 13.10
CA ASP A 179 6.37 12.01 13.89
C ASP A 179 5.96 11.78 15.35
N THR A 180 4.96 10.91 15.58
CA THR A 180 4.54 10.49 16.93
C THR A 180 5.58 9.62 17.62
N ALA A 181 6.33 8.80 16.88
CA ALA A 181 7.33 7.93 17.48
C ALA A 181 8.68 8.66 17.71
N ASP A 182 9.00 9.64 16.88
CA ASP A 182 10.21 10.46 16.99
C ASP A 182 10.17 11.39 18.21
N SER A 183 8.98 11.85 18.63
CA SER A 183 8.82 12.61 19.88
C SER A 183 9.15 11.80 21.13
N ASP A 184 8.92 10.49 21.08
CA ASP A 184 8.99 9.61 22.24
C ASP A 184 10.30 8.82 22.32
N ILE A 185 10.98 8.60 21.18
CA ILE A 185 12.11 7.68 21.07
C ILE A 185 13.34 8.41 20.52
N SER A 186 14.38 8.49 21.34
CA SER A 186 15.67 9.07 20.94
C SER A 186 16.33 8.32 19.77
N ARG A 187 16.90 9.10 18.84
CA ARG A 187 17.64 8.61 17.68
C ARG A 187 18.81 7.71 18.11
N LYS A 188 19.01 6.61 17.36
CA LYS A 188 20.03 5.58 17.60
C LYS A 188 19.88 4.80 18.91
N ARG A 189 18.77 4.96 19.65
CA ARG A 189 18.46 4.07 20.77
C ARG A 189 18.38 2.63 20.27
N ARG A 190 19.10 1.72 20.92
CA ARG A 190 19.11 0.30 20.56
C ARG A 190 17.79 -0.36 20.89
N PHE A 191 17.41 -1.33 20.06
CA PHE A 191 16.31 -2.23 20.30
C PHE A 191 16.55 -3.03 21.58
N GLN A 192 15.60 -2.98 22.52
CA GLN A 192 15.65 -3.75 23.76
C GLN A 192 15.46 -5.24 23.45
N ARG A 193 16.39 -6.12 23.82
CA ARG A 193 16.22 -7.55 23.58
C ARG A 193 15.00 -8.10 24.33
N MET A 194 14.14 -8.85 23.64
CA MET A 194 12.94 -9.44 24.23
C MET A 194 13.28 -10.75 24.95
N PRO A 195 12.54 -11.15 26.01
CA PRO A 195 12.80 -12.39 26.75
C PRO A 195 12.77 -13.65 25.86
N PHE A 196 11.93 -13.65 24.83
CA PHE A 196 11.74 -14.74 23.89
C PHE A 196 12.68 -14.70 22.67
N GLU A 197 13.59 -13.73 22.57
CA GLU A 197 14.58 -13.62 21.47
C GLU A 197 15.82 -14.49 21.79
N SER A 198 15.94 -15.64 21.11
CA SER A 198 17.02 -16.61 21.26
C SER A 198 17.98 -16.62 20.05
N GLN A 199 19.06 -17.43 20.11
CA GLN A 199 20.03 -17.52 19.02
C GLN A 199 19.36 -17.91 17.69
N GLY A 200 19.54 -17.08 16.65
CA GLY A 200 18.95 -17.30 15.33
C GLY A 200 17.52 -16.79 15.14
N ASN A 201 16.90 -16.21 16.18
CA ASN A 201 15.56 -15.59 16.10
C ASN A 201 15.51 -14.28 16.90
N THR A 202 16.43 -13.37 16.61
CA THR A 202 16.52 -12.03 17.23
C THR A 202 16.04 -10.93 16.29
N MET A 203 15.73 -9.75 16.84
CA MET A 203 15.50 -8.52 16.10
C MET A 203 16.40 -7.43 16.68
N ASP A 204 17.65 -7.42 16.21
CA ASP A 204 18.70 -6.50 16.62
C ASP A 204 18.72 -5.25 15.72
N GLY A 205 18.91 -4.08 16.31
CA GLY A 205 18.90 -2.83 15.57
C GLY A 205 18.83 -1.60 16.47
N HIS A 206 18.49 -0.47 15.86
CA HIS A 206 18.28 0.80 16.55
C HIS A 206 17.19 1.61 15.84
N PHE A 207 16.59 2.54 16.57
CA PHE A 207 15.61 3.46 16.04
C PHE A 207 16.31 4.61 15.26
N ASP A 208 15.87 4.91 14.05
CA ASP A 208 16.26 6.10 13.28
C ASP A 208 15.08 6.67 12.49
N TYR A 209 14.06 7.14 13.22
CA TYR A 209 12.86 7.77 12.65
C TYR A 209 13.15 8.97 11.74
N PRO A 210 14.13 9.85 12.02
CA PRO A 210 14.49 10.94 11.10
C PRO A 210 14.96 10.43 9.74
N GLU A 211 15.72 9.33 9.72
CA GLU A 211 16.15 8.70 8.48
C GLU A 211 14.99 8.00 7.75
N LEU A 212 14.09 7.32 8.47
CA LEU A 212 12.88 6.77 7.88
C LEU A 212 12.01 7.87 7.25
N ARG A 213 11.86 9.02 7.93
CA ARG A 213 11.13 10.19 7.42
C ARG A 213 11.73 10.67 6.10
N ARG A 214 13.04 10.89 6.07
CA ARG A 214 13.77 11.33 4.87
C ARG A 214 13.55 10.38 3.69
N ARG A 215 13.68 9.07 3.92
CA ARG A 215 13.47 8.03 2.90
C ARG A 215 12.01 7.97 2.43
N MET A 216 11.04 8.12 3.33
CA MET A 216 9.61 8.16 3.01
C MET A 216 9.28 9.33 2.08
N VAL A 217 9.78 10.53 2.39
CA VAL A 217 9.57 11.74 1.56
C VAL A 217 10.22 11.56 0.18
N LEU A 218 11.46 11.07 0.12
CA LEU A 218 12.14 10.80 -1.14
C LEU A 218 11.38 9.80 -2.03
N LEU A 219 10.88 8.71 -1.44
CA LEU A 219 10.07 7.72 -2.15
C LEU A 219 8.80 8.35 -2.73
N ARG A 220 8.11 9.18 -1.95
CA ARG A 220 6.93 9.90 -2.42
C ARG A 220 7.27 10.77 -3.62
N GLU A 221 8.30 11.60 -3.52
CA GLU A 221 8.72 12.49 -4.59
C GLU A 221 9.04 11.70 -5.86
N LYS A 222 9.77 10.59 -5.73
CA LYS A 222 10.13 9.74 -6.87
C LYS A 222 8.93 9.07 -7.54
N ILE A 223 7.94 8.60 -6.76
CA ILE A 223 6.70 8.03 -7.33
C ILE A 223 5.87 9.12 -8.03
N ILE A 224 5.80 10.33 -7.47
CA ILE A 224 5.10 11.46 -8.11
C ILE A 224 5.82 11.87 -9.39
N CYS A 225 7.15 11.98 -9.38
CA CYS A 225 7.95 12.27 -10.57
C CYS A 225 7.75 11.20 -11.65
N GLU A 226 7.81 9.91 -11.31
CA GLU A 226 7.49 8.81 -12.24
C GLU A 226 6.10 8.99 -12.85
N THR A 227 5.10 9.33 -12.03
CA THR A 227 3.72 9.52 -12.48
C THR A 227 3.57 10.68 -13.45
N HIS A 228 4.23 11.81 -13.19
CA HIS A 228 4.25 12.94 -14.12
C HIS A 228 5.05 12.63 -15.38
N ASN A 229 6.09 11.78 -15.29
CA ASN A 229 6.92 11.40 -16.43
C ASN A 229 6.18 10.53 -17.46
N TRP A 230 5.10 9.85 -17.06
CA TRP A 230 4.24 9.09 -17.96
C TRP A 230 3.71 9.91 -19.14
N LEU A 231 3.53 11.22 -18.96
CA LEU A 231 3.19 12.14 -20.05
C LEU A 231 4.26 12.16 -21.13
N PHE A 232 5.51 12.36 -20.75
CA PHE A 232 6.64 12.45 -21.67
C PHE A 232 6.94 11.09 -22.31
N GLU A 233 6.90 10.00 -21.53
CA GLU A 233 7.01 8.63 -22.04
C GLU A 233 5.89 8.34 -23.05
N GLY A 234 4.66 8.79 -22.75
CA GLY A 234 3.50 8.61 -23.60
C GLY A 234 3.59 9.32 -24.95
N ILE A 235 4.23 10.50 -25.01
CA ILE A 235 4.50 11.19 -26.28
C ILE A 235 5.39 10.32 -27.18
N GLY A 236 6.50 9.79 -26.63
CA GLY A 236 7.39 8.90 -27.41
C GLY A 236 6.67 7.63 -27.88
N VAL A 237 5.79 7.06 -27.05
CA VAL A 237 4.96 5.90 -27.41
C VAL A 237 3.97 6.21 -28.52
N LYS A 238 3.39 7.43 -28.53
CA LYS A 238 2.51 7.92 -29.59
C LYS A 238 3.25 8.12 -30.90
N GLU A 239 4.48 8.66 -30.87
CA GLU A 239 5.33 8.81 -32.05
C GLU A 239 5.76 7.48 -32.65
N GLN A 240 5.89 6.44 -31.81
CA GLN A 240 6.21 5.08 -32.23
C GLN A 240 4.98 4.27 -32.71
N ASP A 241 3.79 4.90 -32.81
CA ASP A 241 2.51 4.28 -33.19
C ASP A 241 2.16 3.02 -32.37
N LEU A 242 2.56 2.99 -31.10
CA LEU A 242 2.20 1.88 -30.21
C LEU A 242 0.69 1.92 -29.90
N GLY A 243 0.03 0.78 -30.08
CA GLY A 243 -1.44 0.67 -30.04
C GLY A 243 -2.12 1.12 -28.74
N ILE A 244 -1.37 1.29 -27.65
CA ILE A 244 -1.90 1.76 -26.37
C ILE A 244 -2.42 3.21 -26.43
N ALA A 245 -1.70 4.11 -27.10
CA ALA A 245 -2.13 5.51 -27.21
C ALA A 245 -3.45 5.62 -28.00
N SER A 246 -3.55 4.90 -29.12
CA SER A 246 -4.78 4.81 -29.91
C SER A 246 -5.91 4.11 -29.16
N ASN A 247 -5.60 3.09 -28.36
CA ASN A 247 -6.60 2.40 -27.55
C ASN A 247 -7.19 3.32 -26.48
N LEU A 248 -6.35 4.03 -25.72
CA LEU A 248 -6.78 4.99 -24.70
C LEU A 248 -7.59 6.13 -25.31
N GLN A 249 -7.17 6.64 -26.48
CA GLN A 249 -7.92 7.65 -27.23
C GLN A 249 -9.34 7.17 -27.59
N ARG A 250 -9.47 5.95 -28.12
CA ARG A 250 -10.78 5.35 -28.43
C ARG A 250 -11.62 5.14 -27.19
N GLN A 251 -11.01 4.69 -26.07
CA GLN A 251 -11.72 4.54 -24.80
C GLN A 251 -12.26 5.90 -24.32
N TYR A 252 -11.47 6.97 -24.42
CA TYR A 252 -11.90 8.33 -24.09
C TYR A 252 -13.12 8.75 -24.92
N GLU A 253 -13.04 8.63 -26.24
CA GLU A 253 -14.13 9.01 -27.15
C GLU A 253 -15.43 8.27 -26.83
N HIS A 254 -15.34 6.96 -26.62
CA HIS A 254 -16.49 6.13 -26.26
C HIS A 254 -17.09 6.53 -24.91
N ILE A 255 -16.26 6.82 -23.89
CA ILE A 255 -16.76 7.25 -22.57
C ILE A 255 -17.47 8.60 -22.66
N VAL A 256 -16.91 9.57 -23.38
CA VAL A 256 -17.51 10.89 -23.55
C VAL A 256 -18.83 10.81 -24.32
N GLU A 257 -18.91 9.99 -25.36
CA GLU A 257 -20.16 9.76 -26.10
C GLU A 257 -21.22 9.08 -25.22
N ASP A 258 -20.84 8.07 -24.45
CA ASP A 258 -21.73 7.40 -23.51
C ASP A 258 -22.28 8.35 -22.44
N LEU A 259 -21.45 9.21 -21.87
CA LEU A 259 -21.86 10.23 -20.90
C LEU A 259 -22.87 11.22 -21.50
N LYS A 260 -22.62 11.68 -22.73
CA LYS A 260 -23.55 12.54 -23.49
C LYS A 260 -24.88 11.84 -23.75
N ARG A 261 -24.85 10.57 -24.16
CA ARG A 261 -26.05 9.75 -24.44
C ARG A 261 -26.89 9.56 -23.19
N GLN A 262 -26.26 9.33 -22.04
CA GLN A 262 -26.94 9.18 -20.75
C GLN A 262 -27.43 10.52 -20.16
N ARG A 263 -27.11 11.65 -20.79
CA ARG A 263 -27.37 13.01 -20.26
C ARG A 263 -26.81 13.19 -18.85
N ASN A 264 -25.67 12.55 -18.57
CA ASN A 264 -25.01 12.66 -17.29
C ASN A 264 -24.11 13.89 -17.26
N PHE A 265 -24.68 15.03 -16.88
CA PHE A 265 -23.95 16.30 -16.77
C PHE A 265 -23.17 16.45 -15.46
N ALA A 266 -23.20 15.44 -14.58
CA ALA A 266 -22.44 15.47 -13.32
C ALA A 266 -20.94 15.24 -13.54
N VAL A 267 -20.54 14.77 -14.72
CA VAL A 267 -19.15 14.46 -15.06
C VAL A 267 -18.79 15.14 -16.37
N ASP A 268 -17.63 15.79 -16.38
CA ASP A 268 -16.98 16.31 -17.57
C ASP A 268 -15.56 15.74 -17.69
N LEU A 269 -15.15 15.43 -18.92
CA LEU A 269 -13.93 14.69 -19.23
C LEU A 269 -13.23 15.29 -20.45
N GLU A 270 -11.99 15.73 -20.26
CA GLU A 270 -11.17 16.36 -21.28
C GLU A 270 -9.77 15.75 -21.32
N LEU A 271 -9.15 15.72 -22.50
CA LEU A 271 -7.74 15.35 -22.64
C LEU A 271 -6.88 16.61 -22.49
N VAL A 272 -5.92 16.56 -21.57
CA VAL A 272 -4.98 17.68 -21.39
C VAL A 272 -3.96 17.65 -22.53
N ASP A 273 -3.81 18.78 -23.22
CA ASP A 273 -2.90 18.96 -24.37
C ASP A 273 -3.07 17.89 -25.46
N THR A 274 -4.28 17.34 -25.63
CA THR A 274 -4.59 16.24 -26.57
C THR A 274 -3.82 14.93 -26.30
N SER A 275 -3.24 14.79 -25.11
CA SER A 275 -2.53 13.59 -24.69
C SER A 275 -3.49 12.55 -24.12
N PRO A 276 -3.49 11.29 -24.63
CA PRO A 276 -4.33 10.23 -24.07
C PRO A 276 -3.84 9.74 -22.70
N PHE A 277 -2.70 10.24 -22.20
CA PHE A 277 -2.08 9.81 -20.94
C PHE A 277 -2.37 10.75 -19.75
N LEU A 278 -3.02 11.90 -19.99
CA LEU A 278 -3.48 12.78 -18.92
C LEU A 278 -4.90 13.27 -19.20
N TRP A 279 -5.82 12.86 -18.34
CA TRP A 279 -7.22 13.26 -18.44
C TRP A 279 -7.53 14.26 -17.34
N ALA A 280 -8.17 15.35 -17.72
CA ALA A 280 -8.83 16.26 -16.80
C ALA A 280 -10.25 15.75 -16.58
N PHE A 281 -10.60 15.51 -15.32
CA PHE A 281 -11.92 15.05 -14.91
C PHE A 281 -12.51 16.10 -13.97
N THR A 282 -13.71 16.58 -14.28
CA THR A 282 -14.47 17.49 -13.43
C THR A 282 -15.74 16.79 -12.97
N TYR A 283 -15.94 16.76 -11.66
CA TYR A 283 -17.17 16.24 -11.06
C TYR A 283 -17.98 17.40 -10.48
N PHE A 284 -19.23 17.51 -10.93
CA PHE A 284 -20.23 18.41 -10.41
C PHE A 284 -21.09 17.66 -9.41
N GLY A 285 -21.10 18.12 -8.16
CA GLY A 285 -21.87 17.46 -7.10
C GLY A 285 -23.36 17.41 -7.43
N ARG A 286 -23.95 16.22 -7.32
CA ARG A 286 -25.36 16.02 -7.65
C ARG A 286 -26.30 16.72 -6.67
N PRO A 287 -27.49 17.16 -7.13
CA PRO A 287 -28.54 17.65 -6.26
C PRO A 287 -28.85 16.66 -5.14
N MET A 288 -29.07 17.18 -3.93
CA MET A 288 -29.39 16.39 -2.72
C MET A 288 -28.28 15.46 -2.22
N SER A 289 -27.05 15.54 -2.77
CA SER A 289 -25.88 14.84 -2.22
C SER A 289 -25.12 15.71 -1.22
N HIS A 290 -24.19 15.13 -0.46
CA HIS A 290 -23.28 15.90 0.39
C HIS A 290 -22.30 16.81 -0.36
N LEU A 291 -22.20 16.63 -1.68
CA LEU A 291 -21.32 17.40 -2.57
C LEU A 291 -22.09 18.42 -3.40
N ASP A 292 -23.41 18.54 -3.22
CA ASP A 292 -24.30 19.40 -4.00
C ASP A 292 -23.76 20.83 -4.15
N GLY A 293 -23.74 21.33 -5.39
CA GLY A 293 -23.19 22.63 -5.77
C GLY A 293 -21.66 22.72 -5.86
N GLY A 294 -20.93 21.68 -5.48
CA GLY A 294 -19.46 21.66 -5.56
C GLY A 294 -18.92 21.34 -6.95
N ILE A 295 -17.74 21.88 -7.27
CA ILE A 295 -17.01 21.64 -8.53
C ILE A 295 -15.63 21.11 -8.20
N PHE A 296 -15.42 19.81 -8.41
CA PHE A 296 -14.17 19.14 -8.05
C PHE A 296 -13.40 18.78 -9.31
N LYS A 297 -12.19 19.34 -9.45
CA LYS A 297 -11.30 19.07 -10.58
C LYS A 297 -10.24 18.05 -10.18
N PHE A 298 -9.92 17.15 -11.10
CA PHE A 298 -8.99 16.05 -10.90
C PHE A 298 -8.10 15.89 -12.14
N LYS A 299 -6.88 15.42 -11.90
CA LYS A 299 -5.96 14.94 -12.93
C LYS A 299 -5.77 13.44 -12.80
N ILE A 300 -5.99 12.74 -13.91
CA ILE A 300 -5.81 11.30 -14.02
C ILE A 300 -4.60 11.04 -14.91
N TYR A 301 -3.50 10.59 -14.31
CA TYR A 301 -2.30 10.19 -15.03
C TYR A 301 -2.38 8.69 -15.34
N ILE A 302 -2.18 8.35 -16.61
CA ILE A 302 -2.26 6.98 -17.11
C ILE A 302 -0.88 6.58 -17.61
N SER A 303 -0.39 5.42 -17.15
CA SER A 303 0.90 4.90 -17.58
C SER A 303 0.86 4.43 -19.04
N PRO A 304 1.94 4.60 -19.82
CA PRO A 304 2.11 3.91 -21.09
C PRO A 304 2.14 2.38 -20.98
N ARG A 305 2.33 1.86 -19.76
CA ARG A 305 2.27 0.44 -19.40
C ARG A 305 0.93 0.06 -18.77
N PHE A 306 -0.15 0.78 -19.10
CA PHE A 306 -1.50 0.40 -18.68
C PHE A 306 -1.96 -0.84 -19.49
N PRO A 307 -2.54 -1.89 -18.84
CA PRO A 307 -3.04 -1.93 -17.46
C PRO A 307 -2.10 -2.55 -16.41
N GLU A 308 -0.86 -2.88 -16.74
CA GLU A 308 0.11 -3.39 -15.76
C GLU A 308 0.39 -2.36 -14.65
N GLU A 309 0.49 -1.08 -15.04
CA GLU A 309 0.51 0.06 -14.14
C GLU A 309 -0.83 0.78 -14.15
N GLN A 310 -1.42 0.97 -12.97
CA GLN A 310 -2.78 1.49 -12.84
C GLN A 310 -2.78 3.03 -12.74
N PRO A 311 -3.85 3.70 -13.21
CA PRO A 311 -3.95 5.16 -13.20
C PRO A 311 -3.84 5.77 -11.80
N ARG A 312 -3.23 6.95 -11.73
CA ARG A 312 -3.05 7.73 -10.49
C ARG A 312 -3.86 9.02 -10.58
N VAL A 313 -4.75 9.20 -9.60
CA VAL A 313 -5.75 10.27 -9.59
C VAL A 313 -5.42 11.26 -8.48
N PHE A 314 -5.19 12.51 -8.88
CA PHE A 314 -4.93 13.63 -7.98
C PHE A 314 -6.08 14.62 -8.04
N VAL A 315 -6.59 15.00 -6.88
CA VAL A 315 -7.61 16.03 -6.72
C VAL A 315 -6.92 17.39 -6.73
N GLU A 316 -7.28 18.25 -7.69
CA GLU A 316 -6.77 19.62 -7.76
C GLU A 316 -7.54 20.55 -6.82
N THR A 317 -8.87 20.37 -6.73
CA THR A 317 -9.71 21.13 -5.80
C THR A 317 -9.68 20.51 -4.40
N PRO A 318 -9.11 21.18 -3.37
CA PRO A 318 -8.97 20.58 -2.05
C PRO A 318 -10.30 20.17 -1.41
N ILE A 319 -10.43 18.90 -1.01
CA ILE A 319 -11.64 18.37 -0.39
C ILE A 319 -11.31 17.59 0.89
N PHE A 320 -12.01 17.89 1.99
CA PHE A 320 -11.91 17.14 3.24
C PHE A 320 -12.78 15.87 3.19
N HIS A 321 -12.24 14.79 2.64
CA HIS A 321 -12.99 13.57 2.36
C HIS A 321 -12.28 12.29 2.84
N ILE A 322 -13.03 11.27 3.24
CA ILE A 322 -12.47 10.00 3.73
C ILE A 322 -11.66 9.23 2.66
N ARG A 323 -11.99 9.42 1.37
CA ARG A 323 -11.31 8.77 0.23
C ARG A 323 -10.19 9.61 -0.38
N VAL A 324 -9.93 10.82 0.10
CA VAL A 324 -8.92 11.72 -0.46
C VAL A 324 -7.84 11.95 0.57
N SER A 325 -6.60 11.56 0.26
CA SER A 325 -5.47 11.80 1.17
C SER A 325 -5.19 13.29 1.33
N ARG A 326 -4.41 13.67 2.35
CA ARG A 326 -4.01 15.08 2.57
C ARG A 326 -3.27 15.69 1.39
N GLU A 327 -2.57 14.85 0.64
CA GLU A 327 -1.79 15.23 -0.53
C GLU A 327 -2.65 15.25 -1.81
N GLY A 328 -3.97 15.13 -1.68
CA GLY A 328 -4.91 15.12 -2.80
C GLY A 328 -4.93 13.81 -3.58
N VAL A 329 -4.43 12.70 -3.05
CA VAL A 329 -4.45 11.41 -3.78
C VAL A 329 -5.78 10.69 -3.50
N LEU A 330 -6.52 10.37 -4.56
CA LEU A 330 -7.80 9.68 -4.43
C LEU A 330 -7.63 8.15 -4.28
N CYS A 331 -8.34 7.59 -3.32
CA CYS A 331 -8.46 6.16 -3.05
C CYS A 331 -9.76 5.61 -3.61
N TYR A 332 -9.67 4.77 -4.64
CA TYR A 332 -10.81 4.17 -5.31
C TYR A 332 -10.49 2.74 -5.76
N PHE A 333 -11.52 1.96 -6.06
CA PHE A 333 -11.42 0.55 -6.41
C PHE A 333 -12.28 0.27 -7.64
N PRO A 334 -11.68 0.17 -8.85
CA PRO A 334 -12.44 -0.14 -10.04
C PRO A 334 -12.88 -1.60 -10.05
N ARG A 335 -14.03 -1.89 -10.66
CA ARG A 335 -14.54 -3.26 -10.82
C ARG A 335 -13.65 -4.10 -11.76
N ARG A 336 -13.05 -3.43 -12.73
CA ARG A 336 -12.12 -3.96 -13.74
C ARG A 336 -11.00 -2.96 -13.93
N THR A 337 -9.78 -3.47 -14.03
CA THR A 337 -8.55 -2.66 -14.01
C THR A 337 -7.96 -2.40 -15.39
N ASP A 338 -8.59 -2.97 -16.43
CA ASP A 338 -8.11 -2.99 -17.80
C ASP A 338 -8.78 -1.96 -18.72
N GLU A 339 -9.84 -1.29 -18.26
CA GLU A 339 -10.55 -0.27 -19.03
C GLU A 339 -10.85 0.98 -18.20
N MET A 340 -10.57 2.15 -18.76
CA MET A 340 -10.71 3.45 -18.09
C MET A 340 -12.14 3.78 -17.67
N ARG A 341 -13.15 3.23 -18.35
CA ARG A 341 -14.57 3.42 -17.98
C ARG A 341 -14.83 3.03 -16.52
N TYR A 342 -14.34 1.87 -16.09
CA TYR A 342 -14.55 1.39 -14.72
C TYR A 342 -13.74 2.19 -13.70
N HIS A 343 -12.65 2.84 -14.12
CA HIS A 343 -11.93 3.79 -13.27
C HIS A 343 -12.76 5.05 -13.06
N ILE A 344 -13.34 5.64 -14.12
CA ILE A 344 -14.22 6.81 -14.00
C ILE A 344 -15.44 6.50 -13.12
N GLU A 345 -16.11 5.39 -13.36
CA GLU A 345 -17.25 4.95 -12.54
C GLU A 345 -16.86 4.78 -11.06
N ALA A 346 -15.69 4.21 -10.77
CA ALA A 346 -15.21 4.02 -9.40
C ALA A 346 -14.72 5.30 -8.73
N ILE A 347 -14.21 6.28 -9.49
CA ILE A 347 -13.88 7.62 -8.98
C ILE A 347 -15.16 8.31 -8.51
N VAL A 348 -16.20 8.32 -9.34
CA VAL A 348 -17.52 8.89 -8.98
C VAL A 348 -18.10 8.16 -7.77
N ALA A 349 -18.13 6.83 -7.80
CA ALA A 349 -18.65 6.02 -6.70
C ALA A 349 -17.90 6.27 -5.38
N ALA A 350 -16.59 6.48 -5.43
CA ALA A 350 -15.79 6.76 -4.23
C ALA A 350 -16.10 8.14 -3.61
N LEU A 351 -16.57 9.11 -4.40
CA LEU A 351 -16.96 10.44 -3.92
C LEU A 351 -18.41 10.49 -3.43
N GLU A 352 -19.30 9.73 -4.07
CA GLU A 352 -20.73 9.68 -3.75
C GLU A 352 -21.08 8.72 -2.60
N GLU A 353 -20.11 7.96 -2.07
CA GLU A 353 -20.35 6.98 -1.01
C GLU A 353 -20.65 7.64 0.35
N GLU A 354 -21.93 7.77 0.70
CA GLU A 354 -22.37 8.47 1.92
C GLU A 354 -22.20 7.65 3.21
N SER A 355 -22.38 6.33 3.14
CA SER A 355 -22.31 5.44 4.31
C SER A 355 -21.55 4.13 4.02
N PRO A 356 -20.23 4.22 3.71
CA PRO A 356 -19.41 3.03 3.52
C PRO A 356 -19.40 2.12 4.76
N PRO A 357 -19.28 0.79 4.60
CA PRO A 357 -18.83 -0.04 5.70
C PRO A 357 -17.39 0.34 6.10
N TYR A 358 -17.03 0.16 7.38
CA TYR A 358 -15.67 0.40 7.82
C TYR A 358 -14.70 -0.56 7.12
N ASP A 359 -13.78 0.00 6.32
CA ASP A 359 -12.68 -0.75 5.69
C ASP A 359 -11.34 -0.08 6.05
N PRO A 360 -10.45 -0.74 6.81
CA PRO A 360 -9.15 -0.16 7.16
C PRO A 360 -8.26 0.11 5.94
N ARG A 361 -8.50 -0.57 4.81
CA ARG A 361 -7.76 -0.35 3.55
C ARG A 361 -8.08 1.01 2.92
N THR A 362 -9.14 1.68 3.35
CA THR A 362 -9.59 2.95 2.78
C THR A 362 -9.25 4.14 3.67
N THR A 363 -8.59 3.90 4.81
CA THR A 363 -8.13 4.92 5.77
C THR A 363 -6.91 5.69 5.21
N VAL A 364 -7.19 6.60 4.27
CA VAL A 364 -6.15 7.41 3.59
C VAL A 364 -6.04 8.83 4.15
N HIS A 365 -7.08 9.29 4.84
CA HIS A 365 -7.10 10.55 5.56
C HIS A 365 -7.42 10.28 7.04
N PRO A 366 -6.41 10.08 7.91
CA PRO A 366 -6.61 9.66 9.29
C PRO A 366 -7.56 10.55 10.10
N GLU A 367 -7.45 11.88 9.95
CA GLU A 367 -8.33 12.82 10.66
C GLU A 367 -9.78 12.75 10.18
N ALA A 368 -10.00 12.64 8.87
CA ALA A 368 -11.36 12.53 8.33
C ALA A 368 -11.97 11.20 8.76
N THR A 369 -11.19 10.12 8.68
CA THR A 369 -11.64 8.78 9.08
C THR A 369 -12.01 8.75 10.56
N LYS A 370 -11.16 9.34 11.43
CA LYS A 370 -11.44 9.47 12.86
C LYS A 370 -12.71 10.26 13.12
N LEU A 371 -12.94 11.36 12.39
CA LEU A 371 -14.15 12.16 12.58
C LEU A 371 -15.41 11.46 12.07
N PHE A 372 -15.32 10.81 10.91
CA PHE A 372 -16.44 10.14 10.26
C PHE A 372 -16.91 8.92 11.05
N TRP A 373 -15.98 8.10 11.54
CA TRP A 373 -16.27 6.92 12.36
C TRP A 373 -16.24 7.15 13.87
N GLY A 374 -16.09 8.41 14.29
CA GLY A 374 -16.13 8.82 15.68
C GLY A 374 -17.54 8.96 16.25
N SER A 375 -17.65 9.77 17.30
CA SER A 375 -18.91 10.07 17.98
C SER A 375 -19.91 10.83 17.07
N PRO A 376 -21.20 10.92 17.45
CA PRO A 376 -22.16 11.77 16.71
C PRO A 376 -21.72 13.23 16.57
N GLU A 377 -20.94 13.76 17.53
CA GLU A 377 -20.38 15.11 17.45
C GLU A 377 -19.25 15.20 16.42
N ASP A 378 -18.38 14.18 16.37
CA ASP A 378 -17.30 14.10 15.40
C ASP A 378 -17.84 14.01 13.97
N ARG A 379 -18.90 13.23 13.76
CA ARG A 379 -19.61 13.15 12.47
C ARG A 379 -20.13 14.51 12.05
N LYS A 380 -20.73 15.28 12.97
CA LYS A 380 -21.17 16.66 12.69
C LYS A 380 -20.00 17.56 12.28
N ARG A 381 -18.84 17.41 12.93
CA ARG A 381 -17.61 18.16 12.56
C ARG A 381 -17.12 17.77 11.17
N TYR A 382 -17.12 16.47 10.83
CA TYR A 382 -16.79 15.98 9.50
C TYR A 382 -17.69 16.61 8.43
N HIS A 383 -19.02 16.49 8.56
CA HIS A 383 -19.95 17.04 7.57
C HIS A 383 -19.89 18.57 7.46
N ARG A 384 -19.49 19.27 8.52
CA ARG A 384 -19.25 20.72 8.48
C ARG A 384 -17.96 21.05 7.72
N ALA A 385 -16.88 20.28 7.94
CA ALA A 385 -15.63 20.45 7.20
C ALA A 385 -15.81 20.12 5.71
N LEU A 386 -16.53 19.04 5.38
CA LEU A 386 -16.86 18.67 4.01
C LEU A 386 -17.67 19.78 3.30
N ARG A 387 -18.72 20.31 3.94
CA ARG A 387 -19.49 21.43 3.39
C ARG A 387 -18.65 22.68 3.10
N ARG A 388 -17.72 23.02 3.99
CA ARG A 388 -16.77 24.12 3.74
C ARG A 388 -15.87 23.87 2.54
N SER A 389 -15.47 22.62 2.30
CA SER A 389 -14.73 22.25 1.09
C SER A 389 -15.59 22.39 -0.16
N VAL A 390 -16.87 22.01 -0.09
CA VAL A 390 -17.83 22.18 -1.19
C VAL A 390 -18.04 23.66 -1.53
N GLU A 391 -18.28 24.51 -0.53
CA GLU A 391 -18.43 25.96 -0.72
C GLU A 391 -17.20 26.57 -1.42
N LYS A 392 -16.00 26.26 -0.93
CA LYS A 392 -14.74 26.73 -1.53
C LYS A 392 -14.43 26.17 -2.92
N SER A 393 -15.07 25.06 -3.30
CA SER A 393 -14.86 24.45 -4.61
C SER A 393 -15.65 25.17 -5.71
N ALA A 394 -16.71 25.88 -5.34
CA ALA A 394 -17.57 26.63 -6.25
C ALA A 394 -17.19 28.12 -6.37
N GLU A 395 -16.36 28.62 -5.44
CA GLU A 395 -15.64 29.90 -5.53
C GLU A 395 -14.47 29.81 -6.51
#